data_AF-A0A319BP21-F1
#
_entry.id   AF-A0A319BP21-F1
#
_cell.length_a   1.000
_cell.length_b   1.000
_cell.length_c   1.000
_cell.angle_alpha   90.00
_cell.angle_beta   90.00
_cell.angle_gamma   90.00
#
_symmetry.space_group_name_H-M   'P 1'
#
loop_
_entity.id
_entity.type
_entity.pdbx_description
1 polymer ?
#
loop_
_entity_poly.entity_id
_entity_poly.type
_entity_poly.pdbx_seq_one_letter_code
_entity_poly.pdbx_strand_id
1 'polypeptide(L)'
;MEMPPALPHKTSKDEPSSDSKPLRKPSVHLTAEEYDVYLSHCNRMAISRVGYQPSPNTVKHNYAFLQGPVREWSDTYACQSTPSLSDEQKQAIIKSLDMFCIQEPWDTIQALLSPPLRDKFHLYLIQAMINRLMFTRFIEKPFWFLDGKIDGADVTGDTSFPERLQYLYKRYYEASPINAIWWRMVTLGLANLKIDQTPKSPLDKTPYEFGDENRKRQADTAENLADQLLADSLFQLLLRDLADAEEKTDRRQELVNLLQAGAEYLTEHEVTLGGQVKVHQLPELEKFDPSTGLMYSSPIHSKKQDDNPLSFPKPHGRVVLVVRPGVCRYDLPIEFVPFNHRHLKRLELSGANTSCLACKAEVLVETVSSDDSSAEFHADPNDEDVSFIV
;
A
#
# COMPACT_ATOMS: atom_id res chain seq x y z
N MET A 1 -71.23 -18.53 -66.82
CA MET A 1 -70.60 -18.16 -68.10
C MET A 1 -69.67 -16.98 -67.79
N GLU A 2 -68.38 -16.98 -68.14
CA GLU A 2 -67.52 -17.98 -68.80
C GLU A 2 -66.04 -17.73 -68.40
N MET A 3 -65.20 -18.76 -68.61
CA MET A 3 -63.72 -18.72 -68.69
C MET A 3 -63.33 -19.31 -70.07
N PRO A 4 -62.05 -19.32 -70.53
CA PRO A 4 -60.83 -18.61 -70.13
C PRO A 4 -60.44 -17.64 -71.30
N PRO A 5 -59.22 -17.55 -71.91
CA PRO A 5 -57.81 -17.72 -71.50
C PRO A 5 -57.01 -16.38 -71.65
N ALA A 6 -55.68 -16.26 -71.73
CA ALA A 6 -54.54 -17.19 -71.84
C ALA A 6 -53.23 -16.64 -71.22
N LEU A 7 -52.18 -17.46 -71.20
CA LEU A 7 -50.77 -17.08 -71.07
C LEU A 7 -50.08 -17.15 -72.45
N PRO A 8 -49.05 -16.32 -72.72
CA PRO A 8 -47.64 -16.80 -72.72
C PRO A 8 -46.62 -15.76 -72.17
N HIS A 9 -45.31 -15.99 -71.96
CA HIS A 9 -44.44 -17.17 -72.08
C HIS A 9 -43.26 -17.05 -71.06
N LYS A 10 -42.55 -18.17 -70.81
CA LYS A 10 -41.27 -18.27 -70.03
C LYS A 10 -40.22 -17.25 -70.54
N THR A 11 -39.28 -16.71 -69.75
CA THR A 11 -38.11 -17.37 -69.08
C THR A 11 -37.37 -16.37 -68.15
N SER A 12 -36.48 -16.70 -67.20
CA SER A 12 -36.19 -17.90 -66.36
C SER A 12 -34.89 -17.65 -65.54
N LYS A 13 -34.71 -18.29 -64.36
CA LYS A 13 -33.43 -18.41 -63.57
C LYS A 13 -32.89 -17.08 -62.95
N ASP A 14 -32.37 -16.98 -61.72
CA ASP A 14 -31.81 -17.95 -60.75
C ASP A 14 -32.08 -17.56 -59.25
N GLU A 15 -31.98 -18.57 -58.37
CA GLU A 15 -31.59 -18.67 -56.93
C GLU A 15 -31.81 -17.56 -55.85
N PRO A 16 -31.86 -17.94 -54.54
CA PRO A 16 -32.54 -17.15 -53.49
C PRO A 16 -31.64 -16.18 -52.71
N SER A 17 -32.22 -15.04 -52.30
CA SER A 17 -31.55 -14.06 -51.43
C SER A 17 -31.55 -14.47 -49.95
N SER A 18 -30.38 -14.79 -49.41
CA SER A 18 -30.16 -14.80 -47.96
C SER A 18 -29.76 -13.41 -47.46
N ASP A 19 -30.55 -12.78 -46.58
CA ASP A 19 -30.04 -11.81 -45.59
C ASP A 19 -31.10 -11.39 -44.56
N SER A 20 -31.32 -12.23 -43.53
CA SER A 20 -32.01 -11.80 -42.31
C SER A 20 -30.99 -11.15 -41.36
N LYS A 21 -30.57 -9.91 -41.65
CA LYS A 21 -29.69 -9.14 -40.77
C LYS A 21 -30.48 -8.48 -39.62
N PRO A 22 -30.03 -8.59 -38.35
CA PRO A 22 -30.70 -7.94 -37.24
C PRO A 22 -30.54 -6.42 -37.32
N LEU A 23 -31.62 -5.66 -37.08
CA LEU A 23 -31.56 -4.20 -37.03
C LEU A 23 -30.59 -3.75 -35.93
N ARG A 24 -29.49 -3.11 -36.33
CA ARG A 24 -28.68 -2.31 -35.42
C ARG A 24 -29.51 -1.10 -34.98
N LYS A 25 -29.55 -0.82 -33.68
CA LYS A 25 -30.05 0.46 -33.16
C LYS A 25 -29.23 1.61 -33.76
N PRO A 26 -29.80 2.82 -33.92
CA PRO A 26 -29.05 3.94 -34.49
C PRO A 26 -27.81 4.23 -33.65
N SER A 27 -26.64 4.26 -34.28
CA SER A 27 -25.45 4.85 -33.68
C SER A 27 -25.70 6.35 -33.57
N VAL A 28 -25.73 6.87 -32.33
CA VAL A 28 -25.71 8.30 -32.08
C VAL A 28 -24.31 8.80 -32.47
N HIS A 29 -24.20 9.33 -33.68
CA HIS A 29 -23.00 10.02 -34.14
C HIS A 29 -23.05 11.44 -33.61
N LEU A 30 -22.09 11.79 -32.76
CA LEU A 30 -21.84 13.18 -32.37
C LEU A 30 -21.53 14.00 -33.63
N THR A 31 -21.98 15.25 -33.68
CA THR A 31 -21.48 16.21 -34.67
C THR A 31 -19.98 16.48 -34.44
N ALA A 32 -19.29 17.08 -35.40
CA ALA A 32 -17.89 17.46 -35.23
C ALA A 32 -17.70 18.41 -34.02
N GLU A 33 -18.63 19.34 -33.83
CA GLU A 33 -18.62 20.30 -32.72
C GLU A 33 -18.89 19.63 -31.36
N GLU A 34 -19.84 18.69 -31.31
CA GLU A 34 -20.08 17.86 -30.12
C GLU A 34 -18.88 16.96 -29.81
N TYR A 35 -18.22 16.41 -30.84
CA TYR A 35 -17.00 15.62 -30.70
C TYR A 35 -15.83 16.47 -30.19
N ASP A 36 -15.65 17.71 -30.66
CA ASP A 36 -14.60 18.61 -30.17
C ASP A 36 -14.86 19.08 -28.74
N VAL A 37 -16.12 19.37 -28.37
CA VAL A 37 -16.51 19.67 -26.97
C VAL A 37 -16.25 18.46 -26.07
N TYR A 38 -16.57 17.26 -26.56
CA TYR A 38 -16.35 15.98 -25.87
C TYR A 38 -14.86 15.63 -25.74
N LEU A 39 -14.08 15.79 -26.80
CA LEU A 39 -12.62 15.59 -26.82
C LEU A 39 -11.95 16.61 -25.91
N SER A 40 -12.40 17.87 -25.94
CA SER A 40 -12.00 18.91 -24.99
C SER A 40 -12.37 18.56 -23.55
N HIS A 41 -13.52 17.93 -23.30
CA HIS A 41 -13.90 17.45 -21.96
C HIS A 41 -13.02 16.26 -21.50
N CYS A 42 -12.77 15.28 -22.37
CA CYS A 42 -11.88 14.16 -22.08
C CYS A 42 -10.43 14.62 -21.88
N ASN A 43 -9.96 15.60 -22.66
CA ASN A 43 -8.66 16.24 -22.48
C ASN A 43 -8.63 17.06 -21.18
N ARG A 44 -9.73 17.72 -20.77
CA ARG A 44 -9.83 18.38 -19.45
C ARG A 44 -9.80 17.39 -18.29
N MET A 45 -10.37 16.20 -18.45
CA MET A 45 -10.23 15.10 -17.49
C MET A 45 -8.79 14.55 -17.48
N ALA A 46 -8.10 14.53 -18.62
CA ALA A 46 -6.67 14.21 -18.70
C ALA A 46 -5.75 15.35 -18.22
N ILE A 47 -6.27 16.58 -18.07
CA ILE A 47 -5.58 17.73 -17.46
C ILE A 47 -5.66 17.67 -15.92
N SER A 48 -6.67 17.03 -15.33
CA SER A 48 -6.75 16.86 -13.86
C SER A 48 -5.83 15.75 -13.31
N ARG A 49 -4.64 15.58 -13.90
CA ARG A 49 -3.52 14.77 -13.38
C ARG A 49 -2.87 15.39 -12.13
N VAL A 50 -3.64 16.06 -11.28
CA VAL A 50 -3.14 16.69 -10.05
C VAL A 50 -2.54 15.60 -9.16
N GLY A 51 -1.21 15.59 -9.07
CA GLY A 51 -0.43 14.58 -8.35
C GLY A 51 -0.21 13.24 -9.07
N TYR A 52 -0.89 12.91 -10.16
CA TYR A 52 -0.69 11.62 -10.83
C TYR A 52 0.53 11.61 -11.76
N GLN A 53 1.66 11.23 -11.17
CA GLN A 53 2.92 10.97 -11.85
C GLN A 53 3.42 9.57 -11.45
N PRO A 54 2.94 8.49 -12.08
CA PRO A 54 3.24 7.12 -11.64
C PRO A 54 4.73 6.81 -11.69
N SER A 55 5.36 6.78 -10.52
CA SER A 55 6.75 6.39 -10.32
C SER A 55 6.84 5.24 -9.31
N PRO A 56 6.72 3.98 -9.76
CA PRO A 56 6.86 2.81 -8.90
C PRO A 56 8.20 2.77 -8.17
N ASN A 57 9.26 3.28 -8.80
CA ASN A 57 10.60 3.32 -8.23
C ASN A 57 10.72 4.34 -7.09
N THR A 58 10.09 5.52 -7.20
CA THR A 58 10.03 6.49 -6.09
C THR A 58 9.30 5.89 -4.89
N VAL A 59 8.16 5.23 -5.11
CA VAL A 59 7.41 4.58 -4.03
C VAL A 59 8.23 3.47 -3.35
N LYS A 60 8.88 2.59 -4.12
CA LYS A 60 9.80 1.56 -3.59
C LYS A 60 10.94 2.18 -2.79
N HIS A 61 11.54 3.25 -3.30
CA HIS A 61 12.64 3.96 -2.63
C HIS A 61 12.18 4.55 -1.30
N ASN A 62 11.01 5.19 -1.24
CA ASN A 62 10.44 5.74 -0.01
C ASN A 62 10.12 4.64 1.03
N TYR A 63 9.60 3.47 0.63
CA TYR A 63 9.42 2.32 1.55
C TYR A 63 10.73 1.79 2.13
N ALA A 64 11.81 1.81 1.36
CA ALA A 64 13.14 1.44 1.82
C ALA A 64 13.76 2.55 2.71
N PHE A 65 13.54 3.81 2.35
CA PHE A 65 14.00 4.96 3.12
C PHE A 65 13.37 5.00 4.52
N LEU A 66 12.11 4.60 4.69
CA LEU A 66 11.49 4.47 6.01
C LEU A 66 12.11 3.35 6.87
N GLN A 67 12.62 2.28 6.25
CA GLN A 67 13.12 1.11 6.98
C GLN A 67 14.40 1.39 7.78
N GLY A 68 15.32 2.18 7.22
CA GLY A 68 16.58 2.55 7.88
C GLY A 68 16.35 3.27 9.21
N PRO A 69 15.63 4.40 9.23
CA PRO A 69 15.25 5.14 10.43
C PRO A 69 14.43 4.32 11.44
N VAL A 70 13.51 3.43 11.02
CA VAL A 70 12.81 2.52 11.95
C VAL A 70 13.82 1.62 12.70
N ARG A 71 14.80 1.05 11.98
CA ARG A 71 15.86 0.23 12.58
C ARG A 71 16.79 1.05 13.46
N GLU A 72 17.26 2.20 13.00
CA GLU A 72 18.18 3.10 13.72
C GLU A 72 17.57 3.62 15.04
N TRP A 73 16.31 4.06 15.01
CA TRP A 73 15.57 4.46 16.21
C TRP A 73 15.43 3.30 17.21
N SER A 74 15.12 2.10 16.71
CA SER A 74 14.97 0.90 17.54
C SER A 74 16.29 0.47 18.17
N ASP A 75 17.38 0.42 17.38
CA ASP A 75 18.72 0.09 17.84
C ASP A 75 19.24 1.11 18.88
N THR A 76 18.81 2.38 18.77
CA THR A 76 19.18 3.45 19.70
C THR A 76 18.40 3.37 21.00
N TYR A 77 17.07 3.23 20.96
CA TYR A 77 16.21 3.45 22.13
C TYR A 77 15.63 2.20 22.80
N ALA A 78 15.83 1.01 22.24
CA ALA A 78 15.45 -0.25 22.88
C ALA A 78 16.35 -0.61 24.08
N CYS A 79 15.89 -1.54 24.94
CA CYS A 79 16.74 -2.17 25.95
C CYS A 79 18.00 -2.80 25.31
N GLN A 80 19.14 -2.79 26.01
CA GLN A 80 20.38 -3.40 25.51
C GLN A 80 20.33 -4.93 25.46
N SER A 81 19.50 -5.54 26.31
CA SER A 81 19.20 -6.97 26.37
C SER A 81 17.68 -7.15 26.45
N THR A 82 17.18 -8.36 26.17
CA THR A 82 15.78 -8.72 26.40
C THR A 82 15.34 -8.30 27.81
N PRO A 83 14.28 -7.48 27.96
CA PRO A 83 13.83 -7.01 29.27
C PRO A 83 13.28 -8.15 30.13
N SER A 84 13.35 -7.98 31.46
CA SER A 84 12.77 -8.92 32.41
C SER A 84 11.27 -8.68 32.55
N LEU A 85 10.49 -9.35 31.71
CA LEU A 85 9.02 -9.21 31.62
C LEU A 85 8.29 -10.33 32.38
N SER A 86 7.15 -10.00 32.99
CA SER A 86 6.21 -11.01 33.50
C SER A 86 5.52 -11.77 32.36
N ASP A 87 4.96 -12.94 32.65
CA ASP A 87 4.26 -13.74 31.63
C ASP A 87 3.02 -13.03 31.08
N GLU A 88 2.33 -12.23 31.90
CA GLU A 88 1.22 -11.38 31.46
C GLU A 88 1.70 -10.26 30.53
N GLN A 89 2.85 -9.65 30.82
CA GLN A 89 3.45 -8.61 29.97
C GLN A 89 3.89 -9.19 28.62
N LYS A 90 4.60 -10.33 28.65
CA LYS A 90 4.98 -11.10 27.44
C LYS A 90 3.74 -11.40 26.58
N GLN A 91 2.69 -11.96 27.19
CA GLN A 91 1.45 -12.30 26.48
C GLN A 91 0.74 -11.06 25.93
N ALA A 92 0.71 -9.95 26.67
CA ALA A 92 0.09 -8.71 26.23
C ALA A 92 0.82 -8.10 25.01
N ILE A 93 2.16 -8.16 24.97
CA ILE A 93 2.96 -7.69 23.83
C ILE A 93 2.71 -8.55 22.58
N ILE A 94 2.77 -9.89 22.69
CA ILE A 94 2.48 -10.77 21.55
C ILE A 94 1.05 -10.55 21.02
N LYS A 95 0.08 -10.36 21.92
CA LYS A 95 -1.32 -10.06 21.56
C LYS A 95 -1.52 -8.67 20.96
N SER A 96 -0.73 -7.67 21.35
CA SER A 96 -0.82 -6.32 20.73
C SER A 96 -0.36 -6.35 19.27
N LEU A 97 0.47 -7.33 18.90
CA LEU A 97 0.95 -7.65 17.56
C LEU A 97 0.15 -8.77 16.88
N ASP A 98 -1.14 -8.93 17.20
CA ASP A 98 -2.06 -9.73 16.36
C ASP A 98 -1.97 -9.31 14.87
N MET A 99 -2.13 -10.27 13.97
CA MET A 99 -1.81 -10.21 12.54
C MET A 99 -0.32 -10.00 12.17
N PHE A 100 0.56 -9.70 13.12
CA PHE A 100 2.00 -9.49 12.88
C PHE A 100 2.86 -10.60 13.48
N CYS A 101 2.53 -11.10 14.67
CA CYS A 101 3.27 -12.16 15.37
C CYS A 101 2.40 -13.40 15.61
N ILE A 102 3.02 -14.59 15.57
CA ILE A 102 2.32 -15.84 15.93
C ILE A 102 1.83 -15.76 17.37
N GLN A 103 0.59 -16.20 17.63
CA GLN A 103 -0.04 -16.10 18.94
C GLN A 103 0.33 -17.29 19.84
N GLU A 104 1.63 -17.56 19.93
CA GLU A 104 2.25 -18.60 20.77
C GLU A 104 2.93 -17.97 22.00
N PRO A 105 3.27 -18.74 23.06
CA PRO A 105 4.03 -18.21 24.20
C PRO A 105 5.38 -17.63 23.76
N TRP A 106 5.79 -16.52 24.39
CA TRP A 106 7.05 -15.82 24.09
C TRP A 106 8.28 -16.74 24.07
N ASP A 107 8.40 -17.64 25.05
CA ASP A 107 9.55 -18.53 25.17
C ASP A 107 9.52 -19.62 24.08
N THR A 108 8.32 -20.00 23.62
CA THR A 108 8.13 -20.86 22.42
C THR A 108 8.57 -20.13 21.16
N ILE A 109 8.16 -18.86 21.00
CA ILE A 109 8.57 -17.99 19.88
C ILE A 109 10.10 -17.87 19.84
N GLN A 110 10.75 -17.53 20.96
CA GLN A 110 12.21 -17.43 21.01
C GLN A 110 12.89 -18.77 20.68
N ALA A 111 12.34 -19.91 21.09
CA ALA A 111 12.91 -21.22 20.76
C ALA A 111 12.98 -21.53 19.25
N LEU A 112 12.19 -20.85 18.41
CA LEU A 112 12.21 -21.00 16.94
C LEU A 112 13.31 -20.17 16.26
N LEU A 113 13.72 -19.09 16.89
CA LEU A 113 14.73 -18.16 16.38
C LEU A 113 16.14 -18.70 16.64
N SER A 114 17.12 -18.23 15.88
CA SER A 114 18.54 -18.50 16.16
C SER A 114 19.02 -17.68 17.36
N PRO A 115 20.09 -18.10 18.07
CA PRO A 115 20.55 -17.37 19.26
C PRO A 115 20.75 -15.85 19.06
N PRO A 116 21.38 -15.36 17.97
CA PRO A 116 21.52 -13.91 17.73
C PRO A 116 20.18 -13.17 17.54
N LEU A 117 19.14 -13.86 17.06
CA LEU A 117 17.79 -13.31 16.88
C LEU A 117 16.98 -13.36 18.19
N ARG A 118 17.22 -14.34 19.07
CA ARG A 118 16.59 -14.43 20.41
C ARG A 118 16.96 -13.24 21.28
N ASP A 119 18.25 -12.93 21.33
CA ASP A 119 18.82 -11.85 22.16
C ASP A 119 18.39 -10.45 21.68
N LYS A 120 17.92 -10.35 20.44
CA LYS A 120 17.46 -9.13 19.77
C LYS A 120 15.95 -9.10 19.53
N PHE A 121 15.18 -10.07 20.02
CA PHE A 121 13.78 -10.22 19.67
C PHE A 121 12.93 -8.98 20.01
N HIS A 122 13.22 -8.31 21.13
CA HIS A 122 12.58 -7.06 21.53
C HIS A 122 12.83 -5.89 20.56
N LEU A 123 13.98 -5.84 19.87
CA LEU A 123 14.25 -4.84 18.83
C LEU A 123 13.24 -4.98 17.68
N TYR A 124 13.05 -6.21 17.20
CA TYR A 124 12.12 -6.51 16.12
C TYR A 124 10.66 -6.28 16.52
N LEU A 125 10.30 -6.50 17.80
CA LEU A 125 8.97 -6.15 18.31
C LEU A 125 8.73 -4.63 18.28
N ILE A 126 9.71 -3.81 18.67
CA ILE A 126 9.61 -2.33 18.54
C ILE A 126 9.43 -1.93 17.08
N GLN A 127 10.25 -2.45 16.17
CA GLN A 127 10.15 -2.19 14.74
C GLN A 127 8.77 -2.59 14.19
N ALA A 128 8.25 -3.76 14.60
CA ALA A 128 6.92 -4.23 14.23
C ALA A 128 5.79 -3.34 14.80
N MET A 129 5.91 -2.84 16.03
CA MET A 129 4.93 -1.92 16.64
C MET A 129 4.89 -0.58 15.91
N ILE A 130 6.04 -0.01 15.55
CA ILE A 130 6.14 1.23 14.75
C ILE A 130 5.59 1.02 13.34
N ASN A 131 5.99 -0.04 12.64
CA ASN A 131 5.48 -0.35 11.29
C ASN A 131 3.97 -0.62 11.31
N ARG A 132 3.47 -1.38 12.29
CA ARG A 132 2.02 -1.61 12.47
C ARG A 132 1.27 -0.28 12.63
N LEU A 133 1.78 0.63 13.46
CA LEU A 133 1.17 1.95 13.63
C LEU A 133 1.11 2.73 12.31
N MET A 134 2.22 2.84 11.59
CA MET A 134 2.29 3.56 10.32
C MET A 134 1.35 2.96 9.26
N PHE A 135 1.37 1.63 9.07
CA PHE A 135 0.61 0.98 8.00
C PHE A 135 -0.89 1.01 8.28
N THR A 136 -1.31 0.72 9.52
CA THR A 136 -2.74 0.77 9.92
C THR A 136 -3.31 2.19 9.91
N ARG A 137 -2.50 3.22 10.20
CA ARG A 137 -2.96 4.62 10.21
C ARG A 137 -2.91 5.27 8.83
N PHE A 138 -1.81 5.13 8.10
CA PHE A 138 -1.55 5.93 6.90
C PHE A 138 -1.90 5.20 5.59
N ILE A 139 -1.84 3.86 5.54
CA ILE A 139 -2.17 3.08 4.33
C ILE A 139 -3.61 2.55 4.36
N GLU A 140 -4.00 1.86 5.43
CA GLU A 140 -5.32 1.18 5.48
C GLU A 140 -6.52 2.15 5.57
N LYS A 141 -6.25 3.40 5.99
CA LYS A 141 -7.25 4.47 6.20
C LYS A 141 -6.91 5.73 5.39
N PRO A 142 -6.86 5.70 4.05
CA PRO A 142 -6.27 6.77 3.22
C PRO A 142 -6.86 8.19 3.41
N PHE A 143 -8.06 8.34 3.97
CA PHE A 143 -8.72 9.63 4.25
C PHE A 143 -8.44 10.21 5.64
N TRP A 144 -7.53 9.60 6.42
CA TRP A 144 -7.33 9.81 7.85
C TRP A 144 -7.11 11.25 8.32
N PHE A 145 -6.65 12.15 7.45
CA PHE A 145 -6.31 13.55 7.78
C PHE A 145 -7.39 14.57 7.40
N LEU A 146 -8.49 14.15 6.74
CA LEU A 146 -9.57 15.05 6.30
C LEU A 146 -10.51 15.41 7.47
N ASP A 147 -10.83 16.70 7.63
CA ASP A 147 -11.35 17.28 8.88
C ASP A 147 -12.88 17.36 9.01
N GLY A 148 -13.64 17.00 7.96
CA GLY A 148 -15.10 16.84 8.08
C GLY A 148 -15.87 18.11 8.49
N LYS A 149 -15.28 19.29 8.29
CA LYS A 149 -15.88 20.59 8.60
C LYS A 149 -17.05 20.89 7.67
N ILE A 150 -18.06 21.55 8.21
CA ILE A 150 -19.21 22.04 7.43
C ILE A 150 -18.84 23.30 6.62
N ASP A 151 -18.10 24.23 7.24
CA ASP A 151 -17.63 25.47 6.64
C ASP A 151 -16.38 26.00 7.39
N GLY A 152 -15.91 27.22 7.04
CA GLY A 152 -14.73 27.83 7.66
C GLY A 152 -14.90 28.35 9.09
N ALA A 153 -16.12 28.36 9.65
CA ALA A 153 -16.38 28.69 11.05
C ALA A 153 -16.43 27.43 11.94
N ASP A 154 -16.61 26.25 11.35
CA ASP A 154 -16.53 24.97 12.05
C ASP A 154 -15.07 24.63 12.39
N VAL A 155 -14.69 24.85 13.65
CA VAL A 155 -13.33 24.57 14.14
C VAL A 155 -13.10 23.07 14.36
N THR A 156 -14.15 22.29 14.62
CA THR A 156 -14.04 20.92 15.13
C THR A 156 -14.27 19.87 14.04
N GLY A 157 -15.28 20.05 13.20
CA GLY A 157 -15.70 19.07 12.18
C GLY A 157 -16.27 17.76 12.73
N ASP A 158 -16.72 16.89 11.82
CA ASP A 158 -17.13 15.52 12.15
C ASP A 158 -15.93 14.58 12.24
N THR A 159 -15.56 14.16 13.46
CA THR A 159 -14.46 13.22 13.72
C THR A 159 -14.66 11.83 13.08
N SER A 160 -15.87 11.48 12.65
CA SER A 160 -16.18 10.25 11.92
C SER A 160 -16.11 10.39 10.39
N PHE A 161 -15.75 11.57 9.88
CA PHE A 161 -15.71 11.86 8.44
C PHE A 161 -14.72 10.97 7.66
N PRO A 162 -13.48 10.69 8.13
CA PRO A 162 -12.58 9.76 7.45
C PRO A 162 -13.17 8.36 7.28
N GLU A 163 -13.82 7.80 8.31
CA GLU A 163 -14.49 6.51 8.26
C GLU A 163 -15.68 6.50 7.29
N ARG A 164 -16.46 7.59 7.22
CA ARG A 164 -17.55 7.75 6.25
C ARG A 164 -17.05 7.80 4.81
N LEU A 165 -15.96 8.53 4.55
CA LEU A 165 -15.30 8.54 3.24
C LEU A 165 -14.73 7.16 2.87
N GLN A 166 -14.15 6.44 3.84
CA GLN A 166 -13.66 5.08 3.61
C GLN A 166 -14.79 4.08 3.33
N TYR A 167 -15.96 4.24 3.94
CA TYR A 167 -17.15 3.47 3.59
C TYR A 167 -17.64 3.82 2.17
N LEU A 168 -17.73 5.11 1.83
CA LEU A 168 -18.12 5.55 0.48
C LEU A 168 -17.15 5.04 -0.59
N TYR A 169 -15.85 5.07 -0.32
CA TYR A 169 -14.82 4.49 -1.19
C TYR A 169 -15.09 3.01 -1.49
N LYS A 170 -15.37 2.20 -0.46
CA LYS A 170 -15.67 0.76 -0.62
C LYS A 170 -16.91 0.55 -1.49
N ARG A 171 -17.97 1.34 -1.28
CA ARG A 171 -19.21 1.30 -2.09
C ARG A 171 -18.98 1.72 -3.54
N TYR A 172 -18.12 2.71 -3.78
CA TYR A 172 -17.72 3.10 -5.13
C TYR A 172 -16.86 2.02 -5.79
N TYR A 173 -15.96 1.38 -5.04
CA TYR A 173 -15.10 0.31 -5.55
C TYR A 173 -15.90 -0.96 -5.89
N GLU A 174 -16.89 -1.33 -5.08
CA GLU A 174 -17.88 -2.38 -5.39
C GLU A 174 -18.61 -2.13 -6.73
N ALA A 175 -18.91 -0.87 -7.05
CA ALA A 175 -19.63 -0.49 -8.27
C ALA A 175 -18.71 -0.27 -9.49
N SER A 176 -17.52 0.29 -9.29
CA SER A 176 -16.57 0.66 -10.33
C SER A 176 -15.15 0.88 -9.78
N PRO A 177 -14.29 -0.16 -9.71
CA PRO A 177 -12.95 -0.10 -9.12
C PRO A 177 -12.09 1.06 -9.63
N ILE A 178 -11.97 1.21 -10.95
CA ILE A 178 -11.13 2.24 -11.60
C ILE A 178 -11.60 3.65 -11.23
N ASN A 179 -12.90 3.92 -11.25
CA ASN A 179 -13.46 5.24 -10.92
C ASN A 179 -13.34 5.54 -9.41
N ALA A 180 -13.46 4.53 -8.55
CA ALA A 180 -13.25 4.69 -7.11
C ALA A 180 -11.81 5.04 -6.78
N ILE A 181 -10.85 4.32 -7.37
CA ILE A 181 -9.42 4.60 -7.28
C ILE A 181 -9.13 6.02 -7.77
N TRP A 182 -9.64 6.40 -8.95
CA TRP A 182 -9.47 7.75 -9.50
C TRP A 182 -10.01 8.84 -8.57
N TRP A 183 -11.22 8.65 -8.03
CA TRP A 183 -11.83 9.58 -7.07
C TRP A 183 -10.98 9.74 -5.81
N ARG A 184 -10.44 8.63 -5.26
CA ARG A 184 -9.51 8.67 -4.11
C ARG A 184 -8.25 9.46 -4.46
N MET A 185 -7.59 9.14 -5.58
CA MET A 185 -6.36 9.81 -6.01
C MET A 185 -6.53 11.31 -6.19
N VAL A 186 -7.59 11.75 -6.89
CA VAL A 186 -7.86 13.18 -7.11
C VAL A 186 -8.17 13.89 -5.80
N THR A 187 -8.94 13.25 -4.91
CA THR A 187 -9.28 13.80 -3.59
C THR A 187 -8.02 14.00 -2.73
N LEU A 188 -7.16 12.98 -2.64
CA LEU A 188 -5.92 13.04 -1.87
C LEU A 188 -4.89 13.97 -2.53
N GLY A 189 -4.80 14.00 -3.86
CA GLY A 189 -3.89 14.88 -4.59
C GLY A 189 -4.23 16.35 -4.40
N LEU A 190 -5.50 16.73 -4.53
CA LEU A 190 -5.96 18.09 -4.23
C LEU A 190 -5.76 18.46 -2.75
N ALA A 191 -6.00 17.50 -1.84
CA ALA A 191 -5.75 17.67 -0.41
C ALA A 191 -4.25 17.69 -0.04
N ASN A 192 -3.33 17.48 -0.98
CA ASN A 192 -1.88 17.47 -0.74
C ASN A 192 -1.08 18.36 -1.70
N LEU A 193 -1.73 19.21 -2.50
CA LEU A 193 -1.09 20.13 -3.43
C LEU A 193 -0.03 21.02 -2.74
N LYS A 194 1.23 20.95 -3.16
CA LYS A 194 2.35 21.76 -2.63
C LYS A 194 2.78 22.85 -3.62
N ILE A 195 3.19 24.01 -3.12
CA ILE A 195 3.57 25.16 -3.97
C ILE A 195 4.87 24.92 -4.76
N ASP A 196 5.69 23.96 -4.38
CA ASP A 196 6.90 23.49 -5.08
C ASP A 196 6.64 22.28 -5.99
N GLN A 197 5.46 21.66 -5.92
CA GLN A 197 5.08 20.52 -6.75
C GLN A 197 5.06 20.90 -8.24
N THR A 198 5.53 19.97 -9.07
CA THR A 198 5.48 20.09 -10.53
C THR A 198 4.89 18.81 -11.14
N PRO A 199 4.19 18.90 -12.29
CA PRO A 199 3.78 20.13 -12.98
C PRO A 199 2.62 20.83 -12.24
N LYS A 200 2.64 22.18 -12.24
CA LYS A 200 1.50 23.00 -11.79
C LYS A 200 0.50 23.15 -12.92
N SER A 201 -0.80 23.14 -12.62
CA SER A 201 -1.79 23.59 -13.60
C SER A 201 -1.94 25.11 -13.52
N PRO A 202 -1.93 25.84 -14.65
CA PRO A 202 -2.12 27.29 -14.67
C PRO A 202 -3.57 27.71 -14.33
N LEU A 203 -4.46 26.75 -14.12
CA LEU A 203 -5.84 26.96 -13.70
C LEU A 203 -6.04 26.76 -12.19
N ASP A 204 -5.01 26.31 -11.47
CA ASP A 204 -5.13 26.03 -10.04
C ASP A 204 -5.18 27.34 -9.24
N LYS A 205 -6.05 27.39 -8.23
CA LYS A 205 -6.09 28.51 -7.30
C LYS A 205 -4.88 28.40 -6.36
N THR A 206 -4.00 29.40 -6.40
CA THR A 206 -2.85 29.53 -5.50
C THR A 206 -3.06 30.72 -4.55
N PRO A 207 -2.57 30.66 -3.29
CA PRO A 207 -1.87 29.55 -2.65
C PRO A 207 -2.76 28.31 -2.43
N TYR A 208 -2.14 27.15 -2.19
CA TYR A 208 -2.84 25.87 -2.03
C TYR A 208 -3.29 25.66 -0.57
N GLU A 209 -4.11 26.58 -0.06
CA GLU A 209 -4.51 26.65 1.36
C GLU A 209 -5.00 25.30 1.90
N PHE A 210 -5.90 24.62 1.18
CA PHE A 210 -6.38 23.29 1.55
C PHE A 210 -5.26 22.24 1.62
N GLY A 211 -4.27 22.30 0.73
CA GLY A 211 -3.10 21.42 0.79
C GLY A 211 -2.21 21.71 2.00
N ASP A 212 -1.96 22.98 2.31
CA ASP A 212 -1.17 23.40 3.47
C ASP A 212 -1.84 23.01 4.80
N GLU A 213 -3.15 23.22 4.93
CA GLU A 213 -3.94 22.82 6.10
C GLU A 213 -3.96 21.30 6.34
N ASN A 214 -4.09 20.51 5.27
CA ASN A 214 -4.08 19.06 5.36
C ASN A 214 -2.69 18.52 5.71
N ARG A 215 -1.61 19.03 5.10
CA ARG A 215 -0.23 18.67 5.49
C ARG A 215 0.07 19.01 6.94
N LYS A 216 -0.38 20.18 7.41
CA LYS A 216 -0.27 20.53 8.83
C LYS A 216 -0.98 19.51 9.71
N ARG A 217 -2.24 19.17 9.40
CA ARG A 217 -2.99 18.12 10.11
C ARG A 217 -2.29 16.77 10.10
N GLN A 218 -1.64 16.39 9.00
CA GLN A 218 -0.85 15.17 8.93
C GLN A 218 0.33 15.21 9.91
N ALA A 219 1.08 16.32 9.94
CA ALA A 219 2.21 16.52 10.84
C ALA A 219 1.79 16.54 12.32
N ASP A 220 0.73 17.30 12.66
CA ASP A 220 0.15 17.39 14.01
C ASP A 220 -0.36 16.01 14.49
N THR A 221 -0.97 15.22 13.59
CA THR A 221 -1.44 13.86 13.91
C THR A 221 -0.29 12.89 14.10
N ALA A 222 0.75 12.94 13.26
CA ALA A 222 1.92 12.09 13.38
C ALA A 222 2.68 12.36 14.69
N GLU A 223 2.76 13.63 15.13
CA GLU A 223 3.30 13.99 16.43
C GLU A 223 2.48 13.38 17.58
N ASN A 224 1.15 13.53 17.55
CA ASN A 224 0.25 12.94 18.54
C ASN A 224 0.32 11.39 18.57
N LEU A 225 0.52 10.74 17.41
CA LEU A 225 0.73 9.30 17.33
C LEU A 225 2.09 8.87 17.93
N ALA A 226 3.13 9.70 17.83
CA ALA A 226 4.41 9.45 18.49
C ALA A 226 4.28 9.54 20.01
N ASP A 227 3.58 10.57 20.51
CA ASP A 227 3.28 10.73 21.94
C ASP A 227 2.44 9.57 22.49
N GLN A 228 1.40 9.15 21.76
CA GLN A 228 0.59 7.99 22.14
C GLN A 228 1.42 6.70 22.19
N LEU A 229 2.32 6.47 21.23
CA LEU A 229 3.17 5.29 21.22
C LEU A 229 4.20 5.33 22.36
N LEU A 230 4.80 6.49 22.64
CA LEU A 230 5.71 6.67 23.78
C LEU A 230 5.02 6.59 25.15
N ALA A 231 3.71 6.87 25.21
CA ALA A 231 2.88 6.70 26.39
C ALA A 231 2.30 5.27 26.55
N ASP A 232 2.39 4.43 25.52
CA ASP A 232 1.89 3.05 25.56
C ASP A 232 2.74 2.20 26.53
N SER A 233 2.09 1.62 27.53
CA SER A 233 2.77 0.88 28.59
C SER A 233 3.41 -0.43 28.12
N LEU A 234 2.95 -1.03 27.02
CA LEU A 234 3.58 -2.22 26.43
C LEU A 234 4.80 -1.84 25.59
N PHE A 235 4.73 -0.71 24.88
CA PHE A 235 5.88 -0.18 24.14
C PHE A 235 7.01 0.25 25.09
N GLN A 236 6.68 0.95 26.18
CA GLN A 236 7.65 1.38 27.20
C GLN A 236 8.45 0.22 27.79
N LEU A 237 7.86 -0.97 27.96
CA LEU A 237 8.54 -2.16 28.49
C LEU A 237 9.70 -2.67 27.61
N LEU A 238 9.78 -2.24 26.35
CA LEU A 238 10.84 -2.62 25.42
C LEU A 238 11.92 -1.53 25.26
N LEU A 239 11.66 -0.32 25.75
CA LEU A 239 12.57 0.83 25.64
C LEU A 239 13.58 0.84 26.80
N ARG A 240 14.79 1.36 26.54
CA ARG A 240 15.76 1.64 27.61
C ARG A 240 15.27 2.83 28.46
N ASP A 241 15.57 2.76 29.75
CA ASP A 241 15.46 3.91 30.63
C ASP A 241 16.46 4.99 30.20
N LEU A 242 15.97 6.22 30.12
CA LEU A 242 16.78 7.40 29.85
C LEU A 242 16.84 8.21 31.14
N ALA A 243 18.04 8.48 31.66
CA ALA A 243 18.21 9.31 32.85
C ALA A 243 18.03 10.79 32.51
N ASP A 244 18.59 11.20 31.39
CA ASP A 244 18.66 12.58 30.93
C ASP A 244 17.35 13.10 30.33
N ALA A 245 17.19 14.42 30.24
CA ALA A 245 16.05 15.11 29.67
C ALA A 245 16.27 15.50 28.19
N GLU A 246 17.50 15.73 27.76
CA GLU A 246 17.87 15.95 26.35
C GLU A 246 17.66 14.65 25.57
N GLU A 247 18.22 13.52 26.03
CA GLU A 247 17.97 12.18 25.43
C GLU A 247 16.48 11.82 25.31
N LYS A 248 15.64 12.21 26.29
CA LYS A 248 14.18 11.98 26.23
C LYS A 248 13.51 12.85 25.16
N THR A 249 14.01 14.07 24.98
CA THR A 249 13.54 15.00 23.96
C THR A 249 13.94 14.51 22.57
N ASP A 250 15.17 14.04 22.40
CA ASP A 250 15.68 13.46 21.16
C ASP A 250 14.91 12.19 20.77
N ARG A 251 14.72 11.25 21.71
CA ARG A 251 13.89 10.06 21.49
C ARG A 251 12.50 10.38 20.95
N ARG A 252 11.87 11.43 21.52
CA ARG A 252 10.57 11.92 21.05
C ARG A 252 10.69 12.53 19.66
N GLN A 253 11.61 13.47 19.47
CA GLN A 253 11.72 14.23 18.23
C GLN A 253 12.06 13.33 17.04
N GLU A 254 12.94 12.34 17.21
CA GLU A 254 13.22 11.36 16.16
C GLU A 254 11.99 10.51 15.81
N LEU A 255 11.20 10.08 16.80
CA LEU A 255 9.97 9.32 16.53
C LEU A 255 8.90 10.19 15.84
N VAL A 256 8.79 11.46 16.22
CA VAL A 256 7.92 12.44 15.55
C VAL A 256 8.37 12.60 14.09
N ASN A 257 9.66 12.83 13.83
CA ASN A 257 10.21 12.96 12.48
C ASN A 257 9.94 11.69 11.65
N LEU A 258 10.10 10.50 12.26
CA LEU A 258 9.86 9.20 11.64
C LEU A 258 8.39 9.02 11.22
N LEU A 259 7.44 9.30 12.13
CA LEU A 259 6.02 9.19 11.81
C LEU A 259 5.54 10.29 10.86
N GLN A 260 6.15 11.48 10.87
CA GLN A 260 5.87 12.54 9.90
C GLN A 260 6.33 12.15 8.49
N ALA A 261 7.55 11.61 8.33
CA ALA A 261 8.01 11.06 7.07
C ALA A 261 7.14 9.88 6.60
N GLY A 262 6.71 9.02 7.54
CA GLY A 262 5.75 7.93 7.27
C GLY A 262 4.40 8.46 6.77
N ALA A 263 3.84 9.48 7.41
CA ALA A 263 2.59 10.11 6.99
C ALA A 263 2.70 10.74 5.60
N GLU A 264 3.79 11.48 5.34
CA GLU A 264 4.04 12.13 4.05
C GLU A 264 4.20 11.12 2.92
N TYR A 265 5.17 10.20 3.01
CA TYR A 265 5.45 9.25 1.93
C TYR A 265 4.29 8.31 1.67
N LEU A 266 3.67 7.74 2.71
CA LEU A 266 2.59 6.77 2.51
C LEU A 266 1.33 7.43 1.92
N THR A 267 1.09 8.72 2.23
CA THR A 267 0.04 9.53 1.56
C THR A 267 0.43 9.88 0.13
N GLU A 268 1.67 10.26 -0.14
CA GLU A 268 2.17 10.50 -1.50
C GLU A 268 2.02 9.25 -2.38
N HIS A 269 2.30 8.05 -1.86
CA HIS A 269 2.15 6.80 -2.62
C HIS A 269 0.73 6.57 -3.15
N GLU A 270 -0.30 7.00 -2.41
CA GLU A 270 -1.70 6.95 -2.85
C GLU A 270 -1.95 7.84 -4.06
N VAL A 271 -1.39 9.05 -4.04
CA VAL A 271 -1.54 10.06 -5.09
C VAL A 271 -0.72 9.66 -6.33
N THR A 272 0.51 9.19 -6.12
CA THR A 272 1.48 8.84 -7.18
C THR A 272 1.07 7.59 -7.96
N LEU A 273 0.70 6.49 -7.28
CA LEU A 273 0.42 5.20 -7.95
C LEU A 273 -1.05 4.83 -8.03
N GLY A 274 -1.87 5.25 -7.06
CA GLY A 274 -3.24 4.76 -6.96
C GLY A 274 -3.32 3.24 -6.78
N GLY A 275 -4.29 2.61 -7.45
CA GLY A 275 -4.57 1.18 -7.30
C GLY A 275 -5.22 0.83 -5.95
N GLN A 276 -5.89 -0.31 -5.86
CA GLN A 276 -6.32 -0.85 -4.58
C GLN A 276 -5.11 -1.39 -3.81
N VAL A 277 -4.83 -0.84 -2.63
CA VAL A 277 -3.75 -1.35 -1.78
C VAL A 277 -4.19 -2.61 -1.06
N LYS A 278 -3.26 -3.57 -0.96
CA LYS A 278 -3.31 -4.70 -0.06
C LYS A 278 -2.04 -4.72 0.77
N VAL A 279 -2.22 -4.79 2.08
CA VAL A 279 -1.14 -4.98 3.06
C VAL A 279 -1.08 -6.47 3.37
N HIS A 280 0.06 -7.11 3.11
CA HIS A 280 0.30 -8.52 3.38
C HIS A 280 0.87 -8.69 4.78
N GLN A 281 0.13 -9.42 5.62
CA GLN A 281 0.37 -9.65 7.04
C GLN A 281 0.48 -11.16 7.32
N LEU A 282 0.75 -11.55 8.57
CA LEU A 282 1.11 -12.92 8.95
C LEU A 282 0.16 -14.02 8.42
N PRO A 283 -1.19 -13.88 8.44
CA PRO A 283 -2.08 -14.93 7.92
C PRO A 283 -1.98 -15.19 6.42
N GLU A 284 -1.33 -14.30 5.66
CA GLU A 284 -1.03 -14.50 4.24
C GLU A 284 0.43 -14.91 3.99
N LEU A 285 1.25 -14.91 5.04
CA LEU A 285 2.70 -15.08 5.01
C LEU A 285 3.17 -16.18 5.99
N GLU A 286 2.27 -17.08 6.43
CA GLU A 286 2.53 -18.06 7.51
C GLU A 286 3.75 -18.95 7.28
N LYS A 287 4.10 -19.18 6.00
CA LYS A 287 5.26 -19.97 5.58
C LYS A 287 6.24 -19.11 4.80
N PHE A 288 7.51 -19.23 5.15
CA PHE A 288 8.59 -18.53 4.48
C PHE A 288 8.85 -19.10 3.09
N ASP A 289 8.58 -18.29 2.07
CA ASP A 289 8.75 -18.65 0.66
C ASP A 289 9.16 -17.41 -0.15
N PRO A 290 10.48 -17.12 -0.28
CA PRO A 290 10.98 -16.01 -1.09
C PRO A 290 10.60 -16.11 -2.57
N SER A 291 10.33 -17.30 -3.10
CA SER A 291 9.95 -17.52 -4.50
C SER A 291 8.59 -16.88 -4.86
N THR A 292 7.75 -16.60 -3.86
CA THR A 292 6.54 -15.78 -4.01
C THR A 292 6.83 -14.34 -4.40
N GLY A 293 8.05 -13.86 -4.14
CA GLY A 293 8.43 -12.45 -4.28
C GLY A 293 7.77 -11.50 -3.28
N LEU A 294 6.95 -12.00 -2.32
CA LEU A 294 6.20 -11.17 -1.37
C LEU A 294 6.93 -10.88 -0.07
N MET A 295 7.92 -11.70 0.31
CA MET A 295 8.64 -11.62 1.58
C MET A 295 10.13 -11.88 1.43
N TYR A 296 10.91 -11.45 2.41
CA TYR A 296 12.30 -11.82 2.63
C TYR A 296 12.59 -11.88 4.14
N SER A 297 13.56 -12.71 4.54
CA SER A 297 14.00 -12.84 5.91
C SER A 297 14.71 -11.57 6.37
N SER A 298 14.42 -11.09 7.58
CA SER A 298 15.12 -9.94 8.13
C SER A 298 16.61 -10.29 8.24
N PRO A 299 17.51 -9.56 7.56
CA PRO A 299 18.93 -9.84 7.64
C PRO A 299 19.39 -9.68 9.09
N ILE A 300 20.10 -10.67 9.61
CA ILE A 300 20.78 -10.59 10.90
C ILE A 300 21.75 -9.40 10.83
N HIS A 301 21.34 -8.24 11.41
CA HIS A 301 21.96 -6.91 11.30
C HIS A 301 23.37 -6.90 10.66
N SER A 302 23.42 -6.86 9.33
CA SER A 302 24.60 -7.22 8.56
C SER A 302 25.62 -6.10 8.47
N LYS A 303 26.52 -6.02 9.45
CA LYS A 303 27.86 -5.43 9.28
C LYS A 303 28.90 -6.50 9.62
N LYS A 304 29.39 -7.17 8.57
CA LYS A 304 30.06 -8.49 8.53
C LYS A 304 29.08 -9.65 8.43
N GLN A 305 28.77 -9.97 7.18
CA GLN A 305 28.55 -11.35 6.76
C GLN A 305 29.89 -12.08 7.00
N ASP A 306 29.99 -12.87 8.06
CA ASP A 306 31.02 -13.93 8.08
C ASP A 306 30.61 -14.94 7.00
N ASP A 307 31.58 -15.48 6.25
CA ASP A 307 31.36 -16.31 5.06
C ASP A 307 30.62 -17.65 5.35
N ASN A 308 30.27 -17.92 6.61
CA ASN A 308 29.57 -19.14 7.03
C ASN A 308 28.65 -18.88 8.24
N PRO A 309 27.38 -18.50 8.04
CA PRO A 309 26.41 -18.34 9.12
C PRO A 309 26.14 -19.66 9.86
N LEU A 310 26.09 -19.62 11.20
CA LEU A 310 25.78 -20.80 12.04
C LEU A 310 24.29 -21.23 12.00
N SER A 311 23.44 -20.41 11.41
CA SER A 311 22.00 -20.64 11.33
C SER A 311 21.37 -19.91 10.15
N PHE A 312 20.41 -20.55 9.50
CA PHE A 312 19.75 -20.01 8.31
C PHE A 312 18.21 -20.03 8.46
N PRO A 313 17.46 -19.14 7.77
CA PRO A 313 16.01 -19.26 7.65
C PRO A 313 15.62 -20.62 7.08
N LYS A 314 14.69 -21.33 7.74
CA LYS A 314 14.22 -22.64 7.29
C LYS A 314 13.37 -22.48 6.01
N PRO A 315 13.71 -23.13 4.88
CA PRO A 315 12.86 -23.12 3.70
C PRO A 315 11.46 -23.66 4.01
N HIS A 316 10.41 -22.93 3.65
CA HIS A 316 9.02 -23.21 4.04
C HIS A 316 8.78 -23.34 5.55
N GLY A 317 9.70 -22.83 6.37
CA GLY A 317 9.55 -22.71 7.82
C GLY A 317 8.46 -21.73 8.21
N ARG A 318 8.07 -21.75 9.49
CA ARG A 318 7.07 -20.81 10.01
C ARG A 318 7.63 -19.40 10.04
N VAL A 319 6.86 -18.44 9.52
CA VAL A 319 7.08 -17.03 9.85
C VAL A 319 6.57 -16.79 11.26
N VAL A 320 7.40 -16.14 12.07
CA VAL A 320 7.20 -15.93 13.51
C VAL A 320 6.75 -14.50 13.80
N LEU A 321 7.30 -13.54 13.05
CA LEU A 321 6.99 -12.11 13.15
C LEU A 321 7.13 -11.46 11.77
N VAL A 322 6.14 -10.66 11.37
CA VAL A 322 6.24 -9.69 10.28
C VAL A 322 6.75 -8.38 10.89
N VAL A 323 8.01 -8.04 10.61
CA VAL A 323 8.67 -6.82 11.11
C VAL A 323 8.17 -5.59 10.34
N ARG A 324 8.03 -5.73 9.02
CA ARG A 324 7.45 -4.74 8.11
C ARG A 324 6.50 -5.45 7.15
N PRO A 325 5.23 -5.05 7.01
CA PRO A 325 4.30 -5.70 6.09
C PRO A 325 4.70 -5.55 4.61
N GLY A 326 4.27 -6.52 3.79
CA GLY A 326 4.36 -6.41 2.35
C GLY A 326 3.26 -5.49 1.80
N VAL A 327 3.51 -4.79 0.70
CA VAL A 327 2.52 -3.90 0.07
C VAL A 327 2.44 -4.18 -1.42
N CYS A 328 1.27 -4.64 -1.85
CA CYS A 328 0.88 -4.77 -3.25
C CYS A 328 -0.20 -3.74 -3.58
N ARG A 329 -0.07 -3.07 -4.72
CA ARG A 329 -1.15 -2.30 -5.34
C ARG A 329 -1.73 -3.13 -6.49
N TYR A 330 -3.05 -3.23 -6.55
CA TYR A 330 -3.82 -3.90 -7.61
C TYR A 330 -4.68 -2.88 -8.36
N ASP A 331 -5.31 -3.26 -9.48
CA ASP A 331 -6.17 -2.38 -10.28
C ASP A 331 -5.55 -1.00 -10.58
N LEU A 332 -4.23 -0.96 -10.81
CA LEU A 332 -3.54 0.27 -11.15
C LEU A 332 -4.22 0.94 -12.36
N PRO A 333 -4.33 2.29 -12.39
CA PRO A 333 -4.78 3.03 -13.56
C PRO A 333 -3.67 3.07 -14.64
N ILE A 334 -3.31 1.88 -15.14
CA ILE A 334 -2.26 1.64 -16.15
C ILE A 334 -2.52 2.40 -17.44
N GLU A 335 -3.80 2.53 -17.81
CA GLU A 335 -4.26 3.44 -18.84
C GLU A 335 -5.40 4.28 -18.27
N PHE A 336 -5.31 5.60 -18.43
CA PHE A 336 -6.53 6.40 -18.51
C PHE A 336 -7.35 5.79 -19.65
N VAL A 337 -8.54 5.27 -19.34
CA VAL A 337 -9.51 4.94 -20.37
C VAL A 337 -10.30 6.23 -20.65
N PRO A 338 -9.92 7.06 -21.64
CA PRO A 338 -10.88 8.04 -22.15
C PRO A 338 -12.10 7.23 -22.60
N PHE A 339 -13.29 7.73 -22.30
CA PHE A 339 -14.53 7.06 -22.68
C PHE A 339 -14.48 6.80 -24.20
N ASN A 340 -14.48 5.52 -24.57
CA ASN A 340 -14.23 5.09 -25.94
C ASN A 340 -15.53 4.53 -26.50
N HIS A 341 -15.96 5.00 -27.67
CA HIS A 341 -17.24 4.59 -28.26
C HIS A 341 -17.25 3.11 -28.69
N ARG A 342 -16.10 2.43 -28.65
CA ARG A 342 -16.00 0.97 -28.72
C ARG A 342 -16.13 0.37 -27.33
N HIS A 343 -17.02 -0.62 -27.18
CA HIS A 343 -16.92 -1.60 -26.11
C HIS A 343 -15.57 -2.32 -26.22
N LEU A 344 -14.58 -1.88 -25.44
CA LEU A 344 -13.34 -2.63 -25.23
C LEU A 344 -13.72 -4.00 -24.69
N LYS A 345 -13.31 -5.06 -25.39
CA LYS A 345 -13.54 -6.41 -24.88
C LYS A 345 -12.57 -6.63 -23.72
N ARG A 346 -13.02 -7.26 -22.64
CA ARG A 346 -12.20 -7.54 -21.43
C ARG A 346 -10.86 -8.25 -21.73
N LEU A 347 -10.75 -8.95 -22.86
CA LEU A 347 -9.50 -9.55 -23.36
C LEU A 347 -8.44 -8.51 -23.81
N GLU A 348 -8.83 -7.34 -24.30
CA GLU A 348 -7.89 -6.35 -24.85
C GLU A 348 -7.06 -5.66 -23.75
N LEU A 349 -7.57 -5.65 -22.51
CA LEU A 349 -6.86 -5.18 -21.31
C LEU A 349 -6.03 -6.26 -20.61
N SER A 350 -6.07 -7.54 -21.05
CA SER A 350 -5.50 -8.65 -20.28
C SER A 350 -3.98 -8.83 -20.40
N GLY A 351 -3.28 -7.88 -21.03
CA GLY A 351 -1.82 -7.93 -21.24
C GLY A 351 -1.00 -6.92 -20.43
N ALA A 352 -1.64 -5.98 -19.73
CA ALA A 352 -0.97 -4.97 -18.93
C ALA A 352 -1.03 -5.35 -17.44
N ASN A 353 0.11 -5.33 -16.75
CA ASN A 353 0.18 -5.64 -15.32
C ASN A 353 -0.59 -4.60 -14.51
N THR A 354 -1.78 -4.96 -14.05
CA THR A 354 -2.62 -4.16 -13.14
C THR A 354 -2.06 -4.11 -11.71
N SER A 355 -0.99 -4.85 -11.41
CA SER A 355 -0.41 -4.97 -10.07
C SER A 355 1.05 -4.51 -10.00
N CYS A 356 1.41 -3.92 -8.86
CA CYS A 356 2.79 -3.55 -8.52
C CYS A 356 3.09 -3.90 -7.07
N LEU A 357 4.16 -4.66 -6.86
CA LEU A 357 4.79 -4.83 -5.55
C LEU A 357 5.56 -3.56 -5.20
N ALA A 358 5.09 -2.84 -4.19
CA ALA A 358 5.71 -1.61 -3.70
C ALA A 358 6.72 -1.86 -2.58
N CYS A 359 6.52 -2.95 -1.80
CA CYS A 359 7.31 -3.28 -0.62
C CYS A 359 7.22 -4.80 -0.37
N LYS A 360 8.34 -5.51 -0.17
CA LYS A 360 8.30 -6.89 0.37
C LYS A 360 8.11 -6.86 1.89
N ALA A 361 7.43 -7.88 2.40
CA ALA A 361 7.37 -8.13 3.83
C ALA A 361 8.75 -8.52 4.37
N GLU A 362 9.18 -7.87 5.44
CA GLU A 362 10.37 -8.26 6.21
C GLU A 362 9.91 -9.19 7.33
N VAL A 363 10.45 -10.41 7.40
CA VAL A 363 9.97 -11.45 8.33
C VAL A 363 11.07 -12.09 9.18
N LEU A 364 10.76 -12.39 10.44
CA LEU A 364 11.50 -13.37 11.24
C LEU A 364 10.95 -14.77 10.98
N VAL A 365 11.84 -15.74 10.81
CA VAL A 365 11.53 -17.11 10.40
C VAL A 365 12.11 -18.09 11.40
N GLU A 366 11.46 -19.24 11.57
CA GLU A 366 12.06 -20.42 12.20
C GLU A 366 13.41 -20.76 11.55
N THR A 367 14.48 -20.94 12.34
CA THR A 367 15.85 -21.18 11.81
C THR A 367 16.30 -22.62 11.98
N VAL A 368 17.20 -23.09 11.11
CA VAL A 368 17.91 -24.39 11.23
C VAL A 368 19.40 -24.16 11.48
N SER A 369 20.04 -25.05 12.26
CA SER A 369 21.49 -25.07 12.47
C SER A 369 22.24 -25.58 11.23
N SER A 370 23.46 -25.09 10.99
CA SER A 370 24.37 -25.63 9.97
C SER A 370 24.66 -27.12 10.18
N ASP A 371 24.75 -27.56 11.43
CA ASP A 371 25.25 -28.89 11.79
C ASP A 371 24.26 -30.02 11.49
N ASP A 372 22.96 -29.69 11.39
CA ASP A 372 21.88 -30.64 11.04
C ASP A 372 21.66 -30.76 9.52
N SER A 373 22.35 -29.96 8.71
CA SER A 373 22.11 -29.79 7.27
C SER A 373 23.23 -30.40 6.44
N SER A 374 22.97 -31.56 5.81
CA SER A 374 23.87 -32.16 4.81
C SER A 374 23.80 -31.49 3.43
N ALA A 375 23.29 -30.26 3.35
CA ALA A 375 23.11 -29.49 2.13
C ALA A 375 23.97 -28.22 2.20
N GLU A 376 24.65 -27.90 1.10
CA GLU A 376 25.32 -26.60 0.96
C GLU A 376 24.27 -25.49 1.04
N PHE A 377 24.47 -24.53 1.94
CA PHE A 377 23.62 -23.34 2.00
C PHE A 377 23.87 -22.49 0.76
N HIS A 378 22.88 -22.42 -0.12
CA HIS A 378 22.80 -21.40 -1.14
C HIS A 378 21.79 -20.35 -0.69
N ALA A 379 22.23 -19.09 -0.60
CA ALA A 379 21.32 -17.97 -0.40
C ALA A 379 20.32 -17.92 -1.58
N ASP A 380 19.02 -17.83 -1.28
CA ASP A 380 18.01 -17.64 -2.31
C ASP A 380 18.13 -16.20 -2.84
N PRO A 381 18.38 -15.99 -4.15
CA PRO A 381 18.52 -14.65 -4.72
C PRO A 381 17.21 -13.82 -4.66
N ASN A 382 16.10 -14.42 -4.25
CA ASN A 382 14.85 -13.72 -3.99
C ASN A 382 14.71 -13.27 -2.53
N ASP A 383 15.61 -13.68 -1.63
CA ASP A 383 15.60 -13.33 -0.19
C ASP A 383 16.24 -11.96 0.11
N GLU A 384 15.97 -10.98 -0.75
CA GLU A 384 16.44 -9.60 -0.65
C GLU A 384 15.28 -8.61 -0.85
N ASP A 385 15.35 -7.42 -0.25
CA ASP A 385 14.32 -6.39 -0.44
C ASP A 385 14.35 -5.81 -1.87
N VAL A 386 13.21 -5.30 -2.33
CA VAL A 386 13.01 -4.75 -3.68
C VAL A 386 13.94 -3.56 -3.97
N SER A 387 14.46 -2.90 -2.93
CA SER A 387 15.39 -1.76 -3.02
C SER A 387 16.79 -2.12 -3.51
N PHE A 388 17.20 -3.40 -3.43
CA PHE A 388 18.50 -3.87 -3.92
C PHE A 388 18.47 -4.32 -5.40
N ILE A 389 17.29 -4.30 -6.02
CA ILE A 389 17.03 -4.81 -7.39
C ILE A 389 16.79 -3.64 -8.38
N VAL A 390 17.33 -2.45 -8.11
CA VAL A 390 17.15 -1.21 -8.90
C VAL A 390 18.46 -0.74 -9.52
#